data_AF-A0A7W1F6S3-F1
#
_entry.id   AF-A0A7W1F6S3-F1
#
_cell.length_a   1.000
_cell.length_b   1.000
_cell.length_c   1.000
_cell.angle_alpha   90.00
_cell.angle_beta   90.00
_cell.angle_gamma   90.00
#
_symmetry.space_group_name_H-M   'P 1'
#
loop_
_entity.id
_entity.type
_entity.pdbx_description
1 polymer ?
#
loop_
_entity_poly.entity_id
_entity_poly.type
_entity_poly.pdbx_seq_one_letter_code
_entity_poly.pdbx_strand_id
1 'polypeptide(L)'
;MGLIGGLIVGGLAAAGGLGLDVSLFAGATFAVPLGIAGAGYELLVARGRLPLSVLTPMALYWAVAFPVVRVLHAAVLALYAGEDAAVPYGWLDFIVYQIVLSLGFAIGYWWLHENFAPRWWFHLRNRNPVANFFIRHQLEYAGLAERERERKRSGAASKTGRSG
;
A
#
# COMPACT_ATOMS: atom_id res chain seq x y z
N MET A 1 -4.58 6.69 0.28
CA MET A 1 -3.93 5.93 1.38
C MET A 1 -3.78 6.75 2.66
N GLY A 2 -3.14 7.93 2.61
CA GLY A 2 -2.98 8.81 3.78
C GLY A 2 -4.27 9.05 4.58
N LEU A 3 -5.35 9.48 3.91
CA LEU A 3 -6.64 9.74 4.55
C LEU A 3 -7.22 8.51 5.28
N ILE A 4 -7.24 7.34 4.63
CA ILE A 4 -7.75 6.10 5.23
C ILE A 4 -6.89 5.70 6.43
N GLY A 5 -5.56 5.76 6.29
CA GLY A 5 -4.64 5.49 7.39
C GLY A 5 -4.85 6.44 8.57
N GLY A 6 -5.04 7.73 8.29
CA GLY A 6 -5.32 8.74 9.32
C GLY A 6 -6.64 8.51 10.04
N LEU A 7 -7.70 8.14 9.33
CA LEU A 7 -8.99 7.80 9.93
C LEU A 7 -8.86 6.57 10.84
N ILE A 8 -8.12 5.55 10.42
CA ILE A 8 -7.88 4.35 11.24
C ILE A 8 -7.09 4.73 12.50
N VAL A 9 -6.00 5.48 12.36
CA VAL A 9 -5.17 5.88 13.50
C VAL A 9 -5.93 6.78 14.47
N GLY A 10 -6.63 7.80 13.97
CA GLY A 10 -7.44 8.68 14.80
C GLY A 10 -8.60 7.93 15.48
N GLY A 11 -9.23 6.99 14.77
CA GLY A 11 -10.27 6.13 15.34
C GLY A 11 -9.75 5.22 16.46
N LEU A 12 -8.58 4.61 16.26
CA LEU A 12 -7.92 3.78 17.28
C LEU A 12 -7.48 4.60 18.49
N ALA A 13 -6.98 5.82 18.28
CA ALA A 13 -6.63 6.74 19.36
C ALA A 13 -7.85 7.09 20.22
N ALA A 14 -8.97 7.44 19.58
CA ALA A 14 -10.22 7.73 20.27
C ALA A 14 -10.76 6.50 21.02
N ALA A 15 -10.72 5.31 20.39
CA ALA A 15 -11.11 4.05 21.02
C ALA A 15 -10.21 3.66 22.20
N GLY A 16 -8.94 4.09 22.18
CA GLY A 16 -7.98 3.93 23.28
C GLY A 16 -8.20 4.91 24.44
N GLY A 17 -9.22 5.77 24.38
CA GLY A 17 -9.55 6.73 25.43
C GLY A 17 -8.76 8.03 25.38
N LEU A 18 -8.01 8.29 24.29
CA LEU A 18 -7.35 9.58 24.10
C LEU A 18 -8.37 10.68 23.81
N GLY A 19 -8.03 11.92 24.18
CA GLY A 19 -8.84 13.11 23.88
C GLY A 19 -9.14 13.23 22.39
N LEU A 20 -10.29 13.85 22.05
CA LEU A 20 -10.69 14.03 20.65
C LEU A 20 -9.67 14.87 19.87
N ASP A 21 -9.09 15.87 20.51
CA ASP A 21 -8.03 16.71 19.96
C ASP A 21 -6.77 15.90 19.64
N VAL A 22 -6.31 15.06 20.58
CA VAL A 22 -5.16 14.16 20.40
C VAL A 22 -5.44 13.14 19.31
N SER A 23 -6.65 12.59 19.25
CA SER A 23 -7.06 11.59 18.26
C SER A 23 -7.09 12.17 16.85
N LEU A 24 -7.65 13.38 16.69
CA LEU A 24 -7.65 14.09 15.41
C LEU A 24 -6.23 14.46 15.00
N PHE A 25 -5.42 14.93 15.94
CA PHE A 25 -4.02 15.29 15.70
C PHE A 25 -3.20 14.07 15.25
N ALA A 26 -3.34 12.93 15.93
CA ALA A 26 -2.69 11.68 15.56
C ALA A 26 -3.11 11.24 14.15
N GLY A 27 -4.42 11.26 13.85
CA GLY A 27 -4.93 10.93 12.52
C GLY A 27 -4.34 11.82 11.42
N ALA A 28 -4.33 13.13 11.62
CA ALA A 28 -3.79 14.10 10.65
C ALA A 28 -2.27 13.94 10.46
N THR A 29 -1.54 13.84 11.56
CA THR A 29 -0.08 13.71 11.57
C THR A 29 0.39 12.39 10.96
N PHE A 30 -0.44 11.35 10.99
CA PHE A 30 -0.17 10.11 10.28
C PHE A 30 -0.55 10.20 8.79
N ALA A 31 -1.70 10.82 8.49
CA ALA A 31 -2.23 10.89 7.13
C ALA A 31 -1.31 11.61 6.15
N VAL A 32 -0.71 12.72 6.58
CA VAL A 32 0.15 13.57 5.74
C VAL A 32 1.41 12.84 5.27
N PRO A 33 2.31 12.36 6.15
CA PRO A 33 3.53 11.67 5.73
C PRO A 33 3.22 10.37 4.98
N LEU A 34 2.17 9.63 5.36
CA LEU A 34 1.75 8.43 4.62
C LEU A 34 1.24 8.78 3.21
N GLY A 35 0.52 9.90 3.07
CA GLY A 35 0.08 10.42 1.78
C GLY A 35 1.25 10.82 0.89
N ILE A 36 2.25 11.51 1.45
CA ILE A 36 3.48 11.89 0.74
C ILE A 36 4.27 10.65 0.28
N ALA A 37 4.42 9.64 1.15
CA ALA A 37 5.06 8.39 0.78
C ALA A 37 4.29 7.68 -0.36
N GLY A 38 2.96 7.61 -0.28
CA GLY A 38 2.13 7.08 -1.36
C GLY A 38 2.35 7.80 -2.69
N ALA A 39 2.35 9.14 -2.68
CA ALA A 39 2.62 9.94 -3.89
C ALA A 39 4.05 9.74 -4.42
N GLY A 40 5.04 9.59 -3.54
CA GLY A 40 6.41 9.28 -3.90
C GLY A 40 6.56 7.92 -4.60
N TYR A 41 5.84 6.90 -4.13
CA TYR A 41 5.77 5.60 -4.79
C TYR A 41 5.19 5.72 -6.20
N GLU A 42 4.04 6.40 -6.35
CA GLU A 42 3.40 6.59 -7.66
C GLU A 42 4.33 7.34 -8.64
N LEU A 43 5.09 8.33 -8.16
CA LEU A 43 6.06 9.05 -8.98
C LEU A 43 7.23 8.16 -9.44
N LEU A 44 7.74 7.27 -8.57
CA LEU A 44 8.80 6.32 -8.91
C LEU A 44 8.33 5.32 -9.97
N VAL A 45 7.08 4.86 -9.85
CA VAL A 45 6.44 4.01 -10.85
C VAL A 45 6.25 4.76 -12.17
N ALA A 46 5.74 5.99 -12.14
CA ALA A 46 5.53 6.80 -13.35
C ALA A 46 6.84 7.11 -14.11
N ARG A 47 7.97 7.18 -13.39
CA ARG A 47 9.31 7.35 -13.99
C ARG A 47 9.95 6.05 -14.47
N GLY A 48 9.26 4.91 -14.38
CA GLY A 48 9.78 3.59 -14.75
C GLY A 48 10.92 3.10 -13.87
N ARG A 49 11.14 3.69 -12.68
CA ARG A 49 12.19 3.27 -11.74
C ARG A 49 11.82 2.00 -10.99
N LEU A 50 10.51 1.74 -10.84
CA LEU A 50 9.98 0.53 -10.21
C LEU A 50 9.06 -0.18 -11.20
N PRO A 51 9.29 -1.47 -11.50
CA PRO A 51 8.39 -2.23 -12.35
C PRO A 51 7.03 -2.42 -11.64
N LEU A 52 5.94 -2.15 -12.37
CA LEU A 52 4.56 -2.23 -11.87
C LEU A 52 4.14 -3.65 -11.47
N SER A 53 4.78 -4.67 -12.03
CA SER A 53 4.36 -6.07 -11.96
C SER A 53 5.10 -6.91 -10.91
N VAL A 54 6.05 -6.32 -10.17
CA VAL A 54 6.88 -7.07 -9.23
C VAL A 54 6.55 -6.66 -7.79
N LEU A 55 6.07 -7.63 -7.01
CA LEU A 55 5.75 -7.49 -5.59
C LEU A 55 6.96 -7.00 -4.76
N THR A 56 8.15 -7.43 -5.14
CA THR A 56 9.41 -7.16 -4.44
C THR A 56 9.75 -5.67 -4.31
N PRO A 57 9.82 -4.84 -5.36
CA PRO A 57 10.10 -3.41 -5.25
C PRO A 57 9.05 -2.63 -4.45
N MET A 58 7.77 -3.00 -4.60
CA MET A 58 6.68 -2.44 -3.80
C MET A 58 6.89 -2.73 -2.31
N ALA A 59 7.14 -4.00 -1.97
CA ALA A 59 7.35 -4.42 -0.60
C ALA A 59 8.59 -3.77 0.02
N LEU A 60 9.70 -3.69 -0.73
CA LEU A 60 10.93 -3.02 -0.29
C LEU A 60 10.72 -1.52 -0.03
N TYR A 61 10.00 -0.84 -0.93
CA TYR A 61 9.67 0.57 -0.74
C TYR A 61 8.92 0.79 0.59
N TRP A 62 7.86 0.01 0.82
CA TRP A 62 7.03 0.16 2.00
C TRP A 62 7.66 -0.39 3.28
N ALA A 63 8.52 -1.41 3.20
CA ALA A 63 9.28 -1.91 4.33
C ALA A 63 10.17 -0.83 4.96
N VAL A 64 10.61 0.16 4.17
CA VAL A 64 11.40 1.31 4.66
C VAL A 64 10.50 2.52 4.92
N ALA A 65 9.62 2.87 3.98
CA ALA A 65 8.81 4.08 4.09
C ALA A 65 7.85 4.02 5.30
N PHE A 66 7.26 2.85 5.59
CA PHE A 66 6.30 2.72 6.68
C PHE A 66 6.93 2.94 8.08
N PRO A 67 8.05 2.30 8.45
CA PRO A 67 8.75 2.62 9.70
C PRO A 67 9.12 4.09 9.82
N VAL A 68 9.62 4.71 8.73
CA VAL A 68 9.98 6.14 8.73
C VAL A 68 8.75 7.00 9.04
N VAL A 69 7.64 6.75 8.36
CA VAL A 69 6.36 7.44 8.62
C VAL A 69 5.91 7.24 10.06
N ARG A 70 6.04 6.02 10.61
CA ARG A 70 5.64 5.70 11.99
C ARG A 70 6.52 6.37 13.04
N VAL A 71 7.83 6.42 12.82
CA VAL A 71 8.77 7.12 13.71
C VAL A 71 8.50 8.62 13.69
N LEU A 72 8.31 9.22 12.50
CA LEU A 72 7.95 10.64 12.39
C LEU A 72 6.62 10.93 13.08
N HIS A 73 5.61 10.09 12.87
CA HIS A 73 4.31 10.23 13.52
C HIS A 73 4.43 10.14 15.05
N ALA A 74 5.16 9.14 15.57
CA ALA A 74 5.37 8.98 17.01
C ALA A 74 6.14 10.16 17.60
N ALA A 75 7.16 10.69 16.90
CA ALA A 75 7.93 11.83 17.37
C ALA A 75 7.07 13.10 17.48
N VAL A 76 6.28 13.38 16.45
CA VAL A 76 5.37 14.54 16.47
C VAL A 76 4.26 14.37 17.50
N LEU A 77 3.73 13.16 17.66
CA LEU A 77 2.72 12.87 18.68
C LEU A 77 3.30 12.99 20.10
N ALA A 78 4.54 12.56 20.33
CA ALA A 78 5.23 12.70 21.61
C ALA A 78 5.43 14.17 21.98
N LEU A 79 5.76 15.03 21.00
CA LEU A 79 5.87 16.47 21.20
C LEU A 79 4.53 17.13 21.56
N TYR A 80 3.41 16.60 21.06
CA TYR A 80 2.08 17.18 21.29
C TYR A 80 1.41 16.65 22.58
N ALA A 81 1.46 15.34 22.81
CA ALA A 81 0.68 14.65 23.85
C ALA A 81 1.55 13.90 24.89
N GLY A 82 2.88 13.97 24.78
CA GLY A 82 3.83 13.31 25.68
C GLY A 82 4.23 11.90 25.24
N GLU A 83 5.34 11.39 25.81
CA GLU A 83 5.87 10.07 25.48
C GLU A 83 4.93 8.93 25.86
N ASP A 84 4.15 9.06 26.94
CA ASP A 84 3.18 8.04 27.35
C ASP A 84 2.09 7.79 26.30
N ALA A 85 1.70 8.83 25.56
CA ALA A 85 0.69 8.73 24.51
C ALA A 85 1.26 8.17 23.19
N ALA A 86 2.53 8.47 22.88
CA ALA A 86 3.16 8.10 21.62
C ALA A 86 3.90 6.76 21.68
N VAL A 87 4.58 6.50 22.79
CA VAL A 87 5.54 5.42 22.98
C VAL A 87 5.54 4.90 24.44
N PRO A 88 4.43 4.33 24.92
CA PRO A 88 4.26 3.95 26.34
C PRO A 88 5.27 2.91 26.85
N TYR A 89 5.86 2.12 25.96
CA TYR A 89 6.87 1.11 26.28
C TYR A 89 8.30 1.54 25.89
N GLY A 90 8.48 2.80 25.49
CA GLY A 90 9.77 3.36 25.09
C GLY A 90 10.14 3.13 23.62
N TRP A 91 11.10 3.94 23.16
CA TRP A 91 11.48 4.08 21.75
C TRP A 91 12.05 2.81 21.12
N LEU A 92 12.81 2.02 21.88
CA LEU A 92 13.44 0.82 21.34
C LEU A 92 12.38 -0.24 20.98
N ASP A 93 11.47 -0.53 21.91
CA ASP A 93 10.37 -1.48 21.72
C ASP A 93 9.48 -1.06 20.56
N PHE A 94 9.20 0.25 20.45
CA PHE A 94 8.45 0.80 19.34
C PHE A 94 9.12 0.56 17.99
N ILE A 95 10.42 0.83 17.86
CA ILE A 95 11.16 0.64 16.60
C ILE A 95 11.17 -0.84 16.22
N VAL A 96 11.48 -1.73 17.16
CA VAL A 96 11.46 -3.18 16.93
C VAL A 96 10.08 -3.63 16.47
N TYR A 97 9.02 -3.17 17.14
CA TYR A 97 7.65 -3.47 16.77
C TYR A 97 7.29 -2.93 15.37
N GLN A 98 7.76 -1.73 15.00
CA GLN A 98 7.54 -1.19 13.66
C GLN A 98 8.27 -1.99 12.56
N ILE A 99 9.44 -2.56 12.85
CA ILE A 99 10.15 -3.43 11.88
C ILE A 99 9.33 -4.70 11.62
N VAL A 100 8.74 -5.30 12.65
CA VAL A 100 7.87 -6.48 12.48
C VAL A 100 6.58 -6.11 11.74
N LEU A 101 5.95 -4.99 12.12
CA LEU A 101 4.72 -4.53 11.50
C LEU A 101 4.90 -4.08 10.05
N SER A 102 6.06 -3.56 9.66
CA SER A 102 6.29 -3.09 8.29
C SER A 102 6.15 -4.20 7.26
N LEU A 103 6.51 -5.44 7.63
CA LEU A 103 6.32 -6.61 6.79
C LEU A 103 4.83 -6.90 6.57
N GLY A 104 4.03 -6.89 7.64
CA GLY A 104 2.58 -7.05 7.58
C GLY A 104 1.91 -5.93 6.76
N PHE A 105 2.36 -4.69 6.94
CA PHE A 105 1.89 -3.55 6.17
C PHE A 105 2.22 -3.69 4.69
N ALA A 106 3.44 -4.09 4.33
CA ALA A 106 3.85 -4.31 2.95
C ALA A 106 2.98 -5.37 2.25
N ILE A 107 2.66 -6.46 2.94
CA ILE A 107 1.75 -7.51 2.44
C ILE A 107 0.34 -6.96 2.25
N GLY A 108 -0.20 -6.26 3.26
CA GLY A 108 -1.53 -5.66 3.20
C GLY A 108 -1.66 -4.62 2.09
N TYR A 109 -0.63 -3.78 1.91
CA TYR A 109 -0.56 -2.81 0.83
C TYR A 109 -0.53 -3.50 -0.53
N TRP A 110 0.29 -4.54 -0.70
CA TRP A 110 0.32 -5.33 -1.94
C TRP A 110 -1.05 -5.92 -2.26
N TRP A 111 -1.71 -6.54 -1.28
CA TRP A 111 -3.05 -7.10 -1.44
C TRP A 111 -4.07 -6.03 -1.85
N LEU A 112 -4.02 -4.86 -1.22
CA LEU A 112 -4.89 -3.73 -1.53
C LEU A 112 -4.61 -3.21 -2.94
N HIS A 113 -3.34 -3.07 -3.33
CA HIS A 113 -2.97 -2.63 -4.67
C HIS A 113 -3.47 -3.61 -5.74
N GLU A 114 -3.24 -4.91 -5.55
CA GLU A 114 -3.62 -5.94 -6.53
C GLU A 114 -5.16 -6.10 -6.65
N ASN A 115 -5.90 -6.03 -5.54
CA ASN A 115 -7.36 -6.22 -5.57
C ASN A 115 -8.16 -4.95 -5.88
N PHE A 116 -7.63 -3.77 -5.53
CA PHE A 116 -8.34 -2.50 -5.66
C PHE A 116 -7.97 -1.75 -6.96
N ALA A 117 -6.71 -1.83 -7.42
CA ALA A 117 -6.28 -1.13 -8.64
C ALA A 117 -7.08 -1.55 -9.89
N PRO A 118 -7.41 -2.84 -10.12
CA PRO A 118 -8.20 -3.24 -11.28
C PRO A 118 -9.59 -2.61 -11.27
N ARG A 119 -10.29 -2.60 -10.13
CA ARG A 119 -11.69 -2.13 -10.03
C ARG A 119 -11.81 -0.60 -10.06
N TRP A 120 -10.80 0.10 -9.56
CA TRP A 120 -10.82 1.57 -9.48
C TRP A 120 -10.43 2.23 -10.80
N TRP A 121 -9.51 1.64 -11.58
CA TRP A 121 -9.16 2.14 -12.92
C TRP A 121 -10.31 2.08 -13.92
N PHE A 122 -11.24 1.13 -13.80
CA PHE A 122 -12.46 1.11 -14.64
C PHE A 122 -13.34 2.35 -14.43
N HIS A 123 -13.36 2.92 -13.22
CA HIS A 123 -14.16 4.10 -12.91
C HIS A 123 -13.46 5.42 -13.27
N LEU A 124 -12.12 5.46 -13.25
CA LEU A 124 -11.33 6.67 -13.53
C LEU A 124 -11.08 6.93 -15.04
N ARG A 125 -11.38 5.95 -15.90
CA ARG A 125 -11.15 6.00 -17.36
C ARG A 125 -11.80 7.19 -18.06
N ASN A 126 -12.92 7.69 -17.56
CA ASN A 126 -13.72 8.70 -18.28
C ASN A 126 -13.26 10.16 -18.05
N ARG A 127 -12.28 10.43 -17.16
CA ARG A 127 -11.87 11.82 -16.84
C ARG A 127 -10.37 12.14 -16.87
N ASN A 128 -9.46 11.18 -17.09
CA ASN A 128 -8.02 11.44 -17.01
C ASN A 128 -7.21 10.81 -18.17
N PRO A 129 -6.60 11.61 -19.08
CA PRO A 129 -5.79 11.09 -20.19
C PRO A 129 -4.52 10.34 -19.74
N VAL A 130 -4.05 10.51 -18.49
CA VAL A 130 -2.93 9.75 -17.93
C VAL A 130 -3.31 8.29 -17.66
N ALA A 131 -4.59 7.98 -17.43
CA ALA A 131 -5.08 6.61 -17.27
C ALA A 131 -4.89 5.75 -18.53
N ASN A 132 -4.79 6.36 -19.71
CA ASN A 132 -4.61 5.65 -20.97
C ASN A 132 -3.22 5.01 -21.10
N PHE A 133 -2.19 5.58 -20.46
CA PHE A 133 -0.85 4.99 -20.40
C PHE A 133 -0.85 3.76 -19.47
N PHE A 134 -1.50 3.86 -18.31
CA PHE A 134 -1.62 2.77 -17.34
C PHE A 134 -2.44 1.57 -17.86
N ILE A 135 -3.52 1.84 -18.62
CA ILE A 135 -4.39 0.80 -19.19
C ILE A 135 -3.69 0.01 -20.32
N ARG A 136 -2.87 0.66 -21.16
CA ARG A 136 -2.16 -0.05 -22.25
C ARG A 136 -1.16 -1.07 -21.72
N HIS A 137 -0.44 -0.75 -20.65
CA HIS A 137 0.54 -1.67 -20.08
C HIS A 137 -0.12 -2.83 -19.31
N GLN A 138 -1.22 -2.57 -18.58
CA GLN A 138 -2.02 -3.61 -17.92
C GLN A 138 -2.71 -4.57 -18.90
N LEU A 139 -3.25 -4.06 -20.03
CA LEU A 139 -3.88 -4.90 -21.05
C LEU A 139 -2.89 -5.83 -21.76
N GLU A 140 -1.62 -5.44 -21.88
CA GLU A 140 -0.56 -6.28 -22.45
C GLU A 140 -0.27 -7.49 -21.54
N TYR A 141 -0.23 -7.30 -20.22
CA TYR A 141 -0.09 -8.40 -19.26
C TYR A 141 -1.33 -9.28 -19.14
N ALA A 142 -2.54 -8.70 -19.17
CA ALA A 142 -3.78 -9.46 -19.17
C ALA A 142 -3.91 -10.34 -20.44
N GLY A 143 -3.55 -9.80 -21.60
CA GLY A 143 -3.51 -10.55 -22.86
C GLY A 143 -2.47 -11.67 -22.87
N LEU A 144 -1.32 -11.49 -22.20
CA LEU A 144 -0.31 -12.56 -22.05
C LEU A 144 -0.79 -13.65 -21.09
N ALA A 145 -1.45 -13.29 -19.98
CA ALA A 145 -2.01 -14.25 -19.03
C ALA A 145 -3.19 -15.06 -19.63
N GLU A 146 -4.03 -14.44 -20.45
CA GLU A 146 -5.09 -15.12 -21.20
C GLU A 146 -4.50 -16.07 -22.26
N ARG A 147 -3.51 -15.61 -23.04
CA ARG A 147 -2.81 -16.47 -24.01
C ARG A 147 -2.13 -17.67 -23.36
N GLU A 148 -1.58 -17.51 -22.16
CA GLU A 148 -0.96 -18.63 -21.43
C GLU A 148 -2.00 -19.60 -20.86
N ARG A 149 -3.16 -19.10 -20.41
CA ARG A 149 -4.31 -19.94 -20.02
C ARG A 149 -4.89 -20.69 -21.23
N GLU A 150 -5.00 -20.04 -22.38
CA GLU A 150 -5.44 -20.66 -23.65
C GLU A 150 -4.44 -21.68 -24.16
N ARG A 151 -3.13 -21.42 -24.04
CA ARG A 151 -2.07 -22.38 -24.41
C ARG A 151 -2.07 -23.60 -23.50
N LYS A 152 -2.35 -23.42 -22.21
CA LYS A 152 -2.53 -24.54 -21.25
C LYS A 152 -3.81 -25.32 -21.53
N ARG A 153 -4.93 -24.66 -21.86
CA ARG A 153 -6.20 -25.33 -22.23
C ARG A 153 -6.09 -26.10 -23.55
N SER A 154 -5.47 -25.52 -24.58
CA SER A 154 -5.24 -26.20 -25.87
C SER A 154 -4.18 -27.31 -25.76
N GLY A 155 -3.16 -27.16 -24.92
CA GLY A 155 -2.20 -28.21 -24.59
C GLY A 155 -2.78 -29.37 -23.77
N ALA A 156 -3.79 -29.10 -22.92
CA ALA A 156 -4.52 -30.15 -22.21
C ALA A 156 -5.45 -30.92 -23.16
N ALA A 157 -6.16 -30.23 -24.06
CA ALA A 157 -7.05 -30.86 -25.04
C ALA A 157 -6.30 -31.75 -26.05
N SER A 158 -5.08 -31.37 -26.46
CA SER A 158 -4.27 -32.18 -27.39
C SER A 158 -3.66 -33.44 -26.76
N LYS A 159 -3.48 -33.47 -25.42
CA LYS A 159 -3.03 -34.67 -24.70
C LYS A 159 -4.15 -35.71 -24.52
N THR A 160 -5.40 -35.28 -24.38
CA THR A 160 -6.55 -36.18 -24.21
C THR A 160 -7.01 -36.84 -25.52
N GLY A 161 -6.70 -36.25 -26.68
CA GLY A 161 -7.08 -36.78 -28.00
C GLY A 161 -6.06 -37.73 -28.66
N ARG A 162 -4.92 -38.03 -28.03
CA ARG A 162 -3.83 -38.85 -28.62
C ARG A 162 -3.70 -40.24 -27.99
N SER A 163 -4.67 -40.65 -27.17
CA SER A 163 -4.73 -41.95 -26.49
C SER A 163 -6.03 -42.70 -26.79
N GLY A 164 -6.47 -42.67 -28.05
CA GLY A 164 -7.59 -43.44 -28.58
C GLY A 164 -7.15 -44.26 -29.78
#